data_AF-A0A3D2XWS2-F1
#
_entry.id   AF-A0A3D2XWS2-F1
#
_cell.length_a   1.000
_cell.length_b   1.000
_cell.length_c   1.000
_cell.angle_alpha   90.00
_cell.angle_beta   90.00
_cell.angle_gamma   90.00
#
_symmetry.space_group_name_H-M   'P 1'
#
loop_
_entity.id
_entity.type
_entity.pdbx_description
1 polymer ?
#
loop_
_entity_poly.entity_id
_entity_poly.type
_entity_poly.pdbx_seq_one_letter_code
_entity_poly.pdbx_strand_id
1 'polypeptide(L)'
;VSFKSASELSFSAKEGERWRVYTYHTDTQSVTAESPEWAFIQFTPDRDNTLWLSADHTLYYSAQQIKADIPGTPSAILLNGRQWNLRKQDSLWYWYDREGPGQIKRFHAQNGSIESLAESGVGHFDVQGRSLLFINSSESQSNLFRTISQN
;
A
#
# COMPACT_ATOMS: atom_id res chain seq x y z
N VAL A 1 4.86 8.97 1.85
CA VAL A 1 5.87 9.29 0.83
C VAL A 1 6.10 8.05 -0.01
N SER A 2 6.23 8.19 -1.33
CA SER A 2 6.47 7.09 -2.27
C SER A 2 7.49 7.52 -3.32
N PHE A 3 8.47 6.69 -3.62
CA PHE A 3 9.50 6.99 -4.63
C PHE A 3 9.02 6.56 -6.02
N LYS A 4 8.93 7.51 -6.95
CA LYS A 4 8.62 7.25 -8.36
C LYS A 4 9.89 6.91 -9.15
N SER A 5 10.99 7.59 -8.80
CA SER A 5 12.32 7.38 -9.37
C SER A 5 13.39 7.83 -8.36
N ALA A 6 14.66 7.82 -8.76
CA ALA A 6 15.74 8.38 -7.96
C ALA A 6 15.63 9.90 -7.77
N SER A 7 14.93 10.60 -8.67
CA SER A 7 14.79 12.06 -8.66
C SER A 7 13.40 12.58 -8.33
N GLU A 8 12.41 11.70 -8.25
CA GLU A 8 11.02 12.05 -7.97
C GLU A 8 10.46 11.22 -6.80
N LEU A 9 9.99 11.91 -5.77
CA LEU A 9 9.20 11.30 -4.70
C LEU A 9 7.87 12.05 -4.55
N SER A 10 6.81 11.29 -4.34
CA SER A 10 5.47 11.84 -4.12
C SER A 10 5.02 11.70 -2.68
N PHE A 11 4.24 12.67 -2.22
CA PHE A 11 3.70 12.71 -0.88
C PHE A 11 2.32 13.36 -0.88
N SER A 12 1.47 12.90 0.04
CA SER A 12 0.16 13.51 0.26
C SER A 12 0.25 14.52 1.39
N ALA A 13 -0.36 15.68 1.23
CA ALA A 13 -0.58 16.65 2.31
C ALA A 13 -2.05 17.05 2.37
N LYS A 14 -2.52 17.43 3.57
CA LYS A 14 -3.89 17.91 3.76
C LYS A 14 -3.94 19.41 3.42
N GLU A 15 -4.67 19.77 2.37
CA GLU A 15 -5.02 21.16 2.03
C GLU A 15 -6.48 21.41 2.45
N GLY A 16 -6.69 22.13 3.56
CA GLY A 16 -8.05 22.32 4.09
C GLY A 16 -8.68 20.98 4.49
N GLU A 17 -9.79 20.60 3.86
CA GLU A 17 -10.48 19.32 4.11
C GLU A 17 -10.11 18.18 3.16
N ARG A 18 -9.24 18.42 2.17
CA ARG A 18 -8.88 17.40 1.17
C ARG A 18 -7.42 16.99 1.28
N TRP A 19 -7.14 15.72 0.98
CA TRP A 19 -5.80 15.26 0.69
C TRP A 19 -5.44 15.58 -0.76
N ARG A 20 -4.20 16.04 -0.98
CA ARG A 20 -3.65 16.31 -2.30
C ARG A 20 -2.25 15.73 -2.41
N VAL A 21 -1.91 15.22 -3.58
CA VAL A 21 -0.57 14.69 -3.86
C VAL A 21 0.32 15.76 -4.50
N TYR A 22 1.58 15.75 -4.08
CA TYR A 22 2.65 16.56 -4.64
C TYR A 22 3.82 15.65 -4.99
N THR A 23 4.63 16.12 -5.92
CA THR A 23 5.90 15.51 -6.30
C THR A 23 7.02 16.49 -6.00
N TYR A 24 7.98 16.03 -5.20
CA TYR A 24 9.24 16.71 -4.97
C TYR A 24 10.28 16.21 -5.97
N HIS A 25 10.90 17.15 -6.66
CA HIS A 25 11.95 16.94 -7.65
C HIS A 25 13.30 17.24 -7.00
N THR A 26 14.13 16.23 -6.80
CA THR A 26 15.43 16.41 -6.11
C THR A 26 16.41 17.24 -6.92
N ASP A 27 16.34 17.14 -8.25
CA ASP A 27 17.29 17.78 -9.17
C ASP A 27 17.13 19.31 -9.18
N THR A 28 15.89 19.78 -9.05
CA THR A 28 15.53 21.21 -9.04
C THR A 28 15.17 21.73 -7.65
N GLN A 29 15.11 20.84 -6.64
CA GLN A 29 14.64 21.12 -5.29
C GLN A 29 13.26 21.80 -5.26
N SER A 30 12.38 21.43 -6.19
CA SER A 30 11.07 22.04 -6.35
C SER A 30 9.94 21.07 -6.03
N VAL A 31 8.76 21.63 -5.72
CA VAL A 31 7.54 20.86 -5.48
C VAL A 31 6.52 21.23 -6.55
N THR A 32 5.95 20.23 -7.21
CA THR A 32 4.80 20.38 -8.11
C THR A 32 3.60 19.66 -7.54
N ALA A 33 2.42 20.26 -7.67
CA ALA A 33 1.19 19.57 -7.31
C ALA A 33 0.78 18.59 -8.43
N GLU A 34 0.38 17.39 -8.06
CA GLU A 34 -0.28 16.47 -8.99
C GLU A 34 -1.72 16.93 -9.29
N SER A 35 -2.36 16.26 -10.24
CA SER A 35 -3.78 16.44 -10.54
C SER A 35 -4.62 16.41 -9.25
N PRO A 36 -5.54 17.36 -9.05
CA PRO A 36 -6.30 17.51 -7.80
C PRO A 36 -7.25 16.34 -7.51
N GLU A 37 -7.45 15.43 -8.48
CA GLU A 37 -8.23 14.22 -8.29
C GLU A 37 -7.52 13.20 -7.38
N TRP A 38 -6.20 13.28 -7.20
CA TRP A 38 -5.43 12.30 -6.43
C TRP A 38 -5.26 12.72 -4.97
N ALA A 39 -5.63 11.81 -4.07
CA ALA A 39 -5.41 11.91 -2.63
C ALA A 39 -4.13 11.17 -2.19
N PHE A 40 -3.76 10.09 -2.89
CA PHE A 40 -2.58 9.30 -2.57
C PHE A 40 -2.06 8.50 -3.79
N ILE A 41 -0.74 8.33 -3.86
CA ILE A 41 -0.07 7.49 -4.86
C ILE A 41 0.99 6.64 -4.17
N GLN A 42 1.04 5.35 -4.53
CA GLN A 42 2.07 4.40 -4.13
C GLN A 42 2.71 3.80 -5.39
N PHE A 43 3.90 4.28 -5.72
CA PHE A 43 4.72 3.76 -6.79
C PHE A 43 5.42 2.46 -6.39
N THR A 44 5.63 1.62 -7.40
CA THR A 44 6.39 0.38 -7.32
C THR A 44 7.28 0.27 -8.56
N PRO A 45 8.41 -0.48 -8.51
CA PRO A 45 9.29 -0.65 -9.66
C PRO A 45 8.57 -1.24 -10.87
N ASP A 46 7.69 -2.23 -10.64
CA ASP A 46 6.75 -2.71 -11.63
C ASP A 46 5.53 -1.79 -11.67
N ARG A 47 5.47 -0.95 -12.70
CA ARG A 47 4.45 0.09 -12.82
C ARG A 47 3.03 -0.44 -12.88
N ASP A 48 2.81 -1.70 -13.24
CA ASP A 48 1.49 -2.35 -13.24
C ASP A 48 0.94 -2.59 -11.82
N ASN A 49 1.79 -2.42 -10.81
CA ASN A 49 1.46 -2.54 -9.40
C ASN A 49 1.42 -1.17 -8.68
N THR A 50 1.60 -0.07 -9.40
CA THR A 50 1.42 1.28 -8.82
C THR A 50 -0.04 1.45 -8.41
N LEU A 51 -0.28 2.02 -7.23
CA LEU A 51 -1.63 2.30 -6.72
C LEU A 51 -1.90 3.80 -6.70
N TRP A 52 -3.12 4.16 -7.08
CA TRP A 52 -3.61 5.54 -7.02
C TRP A 52 -4.94 5.55 -6.29
N LEU A 53 -5.08 6.46 -5.33
CA LEU A 53 -6.33 6.68 -4.61
C LEU A 53 -6.81 8.09 -4.94
N SER A 54 -7.99 8.18 -5.52
CA SER A 54 -8.62 9.46 -5.80
C SER A 54 -9.27 10.06 -4.55
N ALA A 55 -9.58 11.36 -4.61
CA ALA A 55 -10.24 12.11 -3.55
C ALA A 55 -11.65 11.60 -3.22
N ASP A 56 -12.31 10.92 -4.16
CA ASP A 56 -13.60 10.26 -3.96
C ASP A 56 -13.49 8.82 -3.42
N HIS A 57 -12.28 8.40 -3.01
CA HIS A 57 -11.96 7.06 -2.50
C HIS A 57 -12.10 5.93 -3.53
N THR A 58 -11.94 6.24 -4.82
CA THR A 58 -11.79 5.22 -5.87
C THR A 58 -10.33 4.77 -5.95
N LEU A 59 -10.11 3.46 -5.91
CA LEU A 59 -8.79 2.86 -6.06
C LEU A 59 -8.53 2.53 -7.54
N TYR A 60 -7.33 2.85 -8.00
CA TYR A 60 -6.82 2.52 -9.33
C TYR A 60 -5.46 1.84 -9.18
N TYR A 61 -5.07 1.10 -10.21
CA TYR A 61 -3.76 0.49 -10.32
C TYR A 61 -3.13 0.76 -11.70
N SER A 62 -1.86 0.40 -11.83
CA SER A 62 -1.04 0.58 -13.04
C SER A 62 -0.66 2.02 -13.38
N ALA A 63 0.27 2.18 -14.32
CA ALA A 63 0.61 3.49 -14.88
C ALA A 63 -0.53 4.10 -15.70
N GLN A 64 -1.43 3.27 -16.22
CA GLN A 64 -2.61 3.68 -16.99
C GLN A 64 -3.82 3.98 -16.08
N GLN A 65 -3.67 3.86 -14.76
CA GLN A 65 -4.70 4.18 -13.77
C GLN A 65 -6.00 3.39 -14.08
N ILE A 66 -5.87 2.08 -14.22
CA ILE A 66 -7.00 1.18 -14.40
C ILE A 66 -7.78 1.12 -13.09
N LYS A 67 -9.09 1.36 -13.15
CA LYS A 67 -9.95 1.27 -11.96
C LYS A 67 -9.88 -0.13 -11.37
N ALA A 68 -9.61 -0.23 -10.07
CA ALA A 68 -9.62 -1.49 -9.36
C ALA A 68 -11.08 -1.92 -9.15
N ASP A 69 -11.57 -2.80 -10.03
CA ASP A 69 -12.82 -3.52 -9.82
C ASP A 69 -12.49 -4.78 -9.00
N ILE A 70 -12.76 -4.72 -7.70
CA ILE A 70 -12.46 -5.81 -6.76
C ILE A 70 -13.80 -6.42 -6.34
N PRO A 71 -14.25 -7.51 -7.00
CA PRO A 71 -15.52 -8.14 -6.68
C PRO A 71 -15.55 -8.66 -5.25
N GLY A 72 -16.67 -8.48 -4.55
CA GLY A 72 -16.92 -9.12 -3.25
C GLY A 72 -16.15 -8.55 -2.05
N THR A 73 -15.26 -7.58 -2.26
CA THR A 73 -14.59 -6.86 -1.16
C THR A 73 -15.00 -5.39 -1.27
N PRO A 74 -15.73 -4.83 -0.30
CA PRO A 74 -15.96 -3.39 -0.28
C PRO A 74 -14.58 -2.73 -0.40
N SER A 75 -14.41 -1.82 -1.35
CA SER A 75 -13.24 -0.94 -1.40
C SER A 75 -12.96 -0.33 -0.01
N ALA A 76 -14.00 -0.15 0.81
CA ALA A 76 -13.90 0.15 2.23
C ALA A 76 -12.98 -0.78 3.06
N ILE A 77 -12.98 -2.11 2.86
CA ILE A 77 -12.08 -3.03 3.59
C ILE A 77 -10.61 -2.79 3.24
N LEU A 78 -10.31 -2.37 2.01
CA LEU A 78 -8.94 -2.06 1.56
C LEU A 78 -8.53 -0.60 1.82
N LEU A 79 -9.51 0.29 1.99
CA LEU A 79 -9.30 1.75 2.08
C LEU A 79 -9.59 2.35 3.47
N ASN A 80 -10.12 1.58 4.44
CA ASN A 80 -10.43 2.05 5.81
C ASN A 80 -9.16 2.28 6.66
N GLY A 81 -8.38 3.31 6.29
CA GLY A 81 -7.09 3.63 6.90
C GLY A 81 -5.95 2.70 6.48
N ARG A 82 -6.23 1.71 5.62
CA ARG A 82 -5.28 0.70 5.13
C ARG A 82 -4.60 1.10 3.82
N GLN A 83 -4.95 2.23 3.22
CA GLN A 83 -4.36 2.71 1.95
C GLN A 83 -2.84 2.86 2.02
N TRP A 84 -2.29 3.14 3.20
CA TRP A 84 -0.85 3.25 3.46
C TRP A 84 -0.14 1.91 3.52
N ASN A 85 -0.91 0.83 3.57
CA ASN A 85 -0.47 -0.52 3.89
C ASN A 85 -0.93 -1.57 2.87
N LEU A 86 -1.75 -1.14 1.91
CA LEU A 86 -2.13 -1.93 0.76
C LEU A 86 -0.93 -2.06 -0.18
N ARG A 87 -0.67 -3.30 -0.63
CA ARG A 87 0.28 -3.63 -1.69
C ARG A 87 -0.42 -4.43 -2.78
N LYS A 88 -0.03 -4.21 -4.03
CA LYS A 88 -0.46 -5.04 -5.16
C LYS A 88 0.76 -5.70 -5.78
N GLN A 89 0.62 -6.96 -6.17
CA GLN A 89 1.58 -7.65 -7.02
C GLN A 89 0.81 -8.58 -7.95
N ASP A 90 0.85 -8.30 -9.25
CA ASP A 90 0.08 -9.01 -10.27
C ASP A 90 -1.42 -9.03 -9.91
N SER A 91 -2.04 -10.21 -9.80
CA SER A 91 -3.45 -10.39 -9.43
C SER A 91 -3.70 -10.45 -7.92
N LEU A 92 -2.65 -10.26 -7.11
CA LEU A 92 -2.67 -10.42 -5.66
C LEU A 92 -2.64 -9.07 -4.96
N TRP A 93 -3.43 -8.98 -3.89
CA TRP A 93 -3.52 -7.80 -3.03
C TRP A 93 -3.18 -8.18 -1.60
N TYR A 94 -2.41 -7.34 -0.92
CA TYR A 94 -1.93 -7.62 0.43
C TYR A 94 -2.21 -6.44 1.34
N TRP A 95 -2.62 -6.72 2.57
CA TRP A 95 -2.81 -5.70 3.60
C TRP A 95 -2.64 -6.30 4.99
N TYR A 96 -2.36 -5.44 5.96
CA TYR A 96 -2.44 -5.76 7.37
C TYR A 96 -3.87 -5.53 7.88
N ASP A 97 -4.45 -6.57 8.44
CA ASP A 97 -5.69 -6.55 9.17
C ASP A 97 -5.41 -6.46 10.67
N ARG A 98 -5.87 -5.39 11.32
CA ARG A 98 -5.59 -5.14 12.74
C ARG A 98 -6.51 -5.92 13.69
N GLU A 99 -7.49 -6.64 13.17
CA GLU A 99 -8.43 -7.41 13.98
C GLU A 99 -7.71 -8.55 14.73
N GLY A 100 -8.05 -8.75 16.00
CA GLY A 100 -7.44 -9.79 16.85
C GLY A 100 -5.93 -9.57 17.04
N PRO A 101 -5.07 -10.60 16.85
CA PRO A 101 -3.62 -10.50 17.05
C PRO A 101 -2.90 -9.69 15.95
N GLY A 102 -3.62 -9.21 14.93
CA GLY A 102 -3.03 -8.60 13.75
C GLY A 102 -2.56 -9.65 12.74
N GLN A 103 -3.00 -9.54 11.49
CA GLN A 103 -2.71 -10.51 10.44
C GLN A 103 -2.39 -9.85 9.11
N ILE A 104 -1.35 -10.33 8.44
CA ILE A 104 -1.09 -9.99 7.04
C ILE A 104 -1.97 -10.91 6.19
N LYS A 105 -2.83 -10.31 5.38
CA LYS A 105 -3.78 -11.02 4.51
C LYS A 105 -3.39 -10.87 3.04
N ARG A 106 -3.79 -11.87 2.26
CA ARG A 106 -3.70 -11.90 0.80
C ARG A 106 -5.08 -12.09 0.21
N PHE A 107 -5.40 -11.33 -0.84
CA PHE A 107 -6.60 -11.51 -1.64
C PHE A 107 -6.22 -11.87 -3.08
N HIS A 108 -6.91 -12.88 -3.61
CA HIS A 108 -6.77 -13.36 -4.97
C HIS A 108 -7.91 -12.80 -5.84
N ALA A 109 -7.62 -11.80 -6.66
CA ALA A 109 -8.67 -11.12 -7.44
C ALA A 109 -9.39 -12.03 -8.45
N GLN A 110 -8.74 -13.10 -8.91
CA GLN A 110 -9.28 -14.02 -9.91
C GLN A 110 -10.39 -14.91 -9.38
N ASN A 111 -10.33 -15.30 -8.10
CA ASN A 111 -11.28 -16.27 -7.50
C ASN A 111 -11.97 -15.71 -6.23
N GLY A 112 -11.63 -14.50 -5.80
CA GLY A 112 -12.24 -13.84 -4.65
C GLY A 112 -11.77 -14.35 -3.28
N SER A 113 -10.77 -15.23 -3.20
CA SER A 113 -10.37 -15.83 -1.92
C SER A 113 -9.46 -14.91 -1.11
N ILE A 114 -9.69 -14.87 0.21
CA ILE A 114 -8.82 -14.21 1.19
C ILE A 114 -8.09 -15.29 2.00
N GLU A 115 -6.79 -15.12 2.17
CA GLU A 115 -5.91 -15.99 2.96
C GLU A 115 -5.17 -15.16 4.02
N SER A 116 -4.94 -15.76 5.19
CA SER A 116 -4.08 -15.18 6.23
C SER A 116 -2.68 -15.77 6.10
N LEU A 117 -1.68 -14.94 5.85
CA LEU A 117 -0.31 -15.37 5.60
C LEU A 117 0.51 -15.49 6.88
N ALA A 118 0.39 -14.51 7.76
CA ALA A 118 1.16 -14.43 8.99
C ALA A 118 0.46 -13.59 10.05
N GLU A 119 0.64 -13.94 11.31
CA GLU A 119 0.34 -13.04 12.44
C GLU A 119 1.49 -12.05 12.63
N SER A 120 1.15 -10.80 12.92
CA SER A 120 2.12 -9.78 13.28
C SER A 120 1.44 -8.74 14.16
N GLY A 121 2.08 -8.34 15.25
CA GLY A 121 1.58 -7.23 16.07
C GLY A 121 1.71 -5.86 15.41
N VAL A 122 2.36 -5.77 14.23
CA VAL A 122 2.62 -4.51 13.53
C VAL A 122 2.25 -4.60 12.06
N GLY A 123 1.78 -3.48 11.50
CA GLY A 123 1.41 -3.42 10.09
C GLY A 123 2.58 -3.33 9.11
N HIS A 124 3.83 -3.27 9.56
CA HIS A 124 4.96 -3.11 8.64
C HIS A 124 5.31 -4.42 7.94
N PHE A 125 4.98 -4.50 6.65
CA PHE A 125 5.37 -5.60 5.78
C PHE A 125 5.70 -5.11 4.36
N ASP A 126 6.37 -5.96 3.62
CA ASP A 126 6.61 -5.80 2.19
C ASP A 126 6.52 -7.15 1.47
N VAL A 127 6.22 -7.10 0.17
CA VAL A 127 6.11 -8.29 -0.69
C VAL A 127 7.02 -8.12 -1.89
N GLN A 128 7.89 -9.10 -2.12
CA GLN A 128 8.79 -9.12 -3.27
C GLN A 128 8.79 -10.50 -3.91
N GLY A 129 8.15 -10.61 -5.08
CA GLY A 129 7.98 -11.89 -5.75
C GLY A 129 7.14 -12.84 -4.90
N ARG A 130 7.71 -13.96 -4.45
CA ARG A 130 7.00 -14.91 -3.57
C ARG A 130 7.29 -14.68 -2.09
N SER A 131 8.16 -13.72 -1.78
CA SER A 131 8.64 -13.52 -0.42
C SER A 131 7.81 -12.48 0.33
N LEU A 132 7.42 -12.81 1.56
CA LEU A 132 6.81 -11.87 2.50
C LEU A 132 7.86 -11.46 3.55
N LEU A 133 8.12 -10.16 3.64
CA LEU A 133 8.97 -9.56 4.66
C LEU A 133 8.11 -8.88 5.71
N PHE A 134 8.27 -9.26 6.97
CA PHE A 134 7.52 -8.64 8.07
C PHE A 134 8.27 -8.70 9.39
N ILE A 135 7.82 -7.91 10.35
CA ILE A 135 8.35 -7.89 11.70
C ILE A 135 7.54 -8.85 12.57
N ASN A 136 8.25 -9.71 13.30
CA ASN A 136 7.67 -10.52 14.37
C ASN A 136 8.27 -10.09 15.71
N SER A 137 7.41 -9.86 16.70
CA SER A 137 7.77 -9.58 18.08
C SER A 137 7.29 -10.73 18.97
N SER A 138 8.20 -11.51 19.54
CA SER A 138 7.85 -12.49 20.57
C SER A 138 7.86 -11.80 21.94
N GLU A 139 6.71 -11.74 22.62
CA GLU A 139 6.57 -11.09 23.94
C GLU A 139 7.43 -11.70 25.07
N SER A 140 8.14 -12.81 24.81
CA SER A 140 9.03 -13.44 25.81
C SER A 140 10.35 -12.71 26.04
N GLN A 141 10.77 -11.77 25.19
CA GLN A 141 11.96 -10.96 25.43
C GLN A 141 11.74 -9.53 24.95
N SER A 142 11.71 -8.61 25.92
CA SER A 142 11.56 -7.18 25.75
C SER A 142 12.45 -6.65 24.61
N ASN A 143 11.82 -5.95 23.65
CA ASN A 143 12.44 -5.12 22.61
C ASN A 143 13.27 -5.82 21.51
N LEU A 144 13.06 -7.12 21.24
CA LEU A 144 13.65 -7.76 20.05
C LEU A 144 12.65 -7.81 18.90
N PHE A 145 12.87 -6.97 17.89
CA PHE A 145 12.19 -7.04 16.60
C PHE A 145 13.02 -7.92 15.66
N ARG A 146 12.42 -8.99 15.13
CA ARG A 146 13.06 -9.85 14.12
C ARG A 146 12.38 -9.66 12.77
N THR A 147 13.18 -9.40 11.75
CA THR A 147 12.76 -9.46 10.36
C THR A 147 12.73 -10.92 9.90
N ILE A 148 11.59 -11.39 9.42
CA ILE A 148 11.40 -12.75 8.91
C ILE A 148 11.08 -12.65 7.41
N SER A 149 11.70 -13.51 6.61
CA SER A 149 11.34 -13.75 5.20
C SER A 149 10.77 -15.16 5.07
N GLN A 150 9.59 -15.30 4.47
CA GLN A 150 8.95 -16.58 4.15
C GLN A 150 8.77 -16.72 2.63
N ASN A 151 8.99 -17.93 2.10
CA ASN A 151 8.87 -18.29 0.68
C ASN A 151 7.59 -19.06 0.38
#